data_AF-A0A2T5XRQ2-F1
#
_entry.id   AF-A0A2T5XRQ2-F1
#
_cell.length_a   1.000
_cell.length_b   1.000
_cell.length_c   1.000
_cell.angle_alpha   90.00
_cell.angle_beta   90.00
_cell.angle_gamma   90.00
#
_symmetry.space_group_name_H-M   'P 1'
#
loop_
_entity.id
_entity.type
_entity.pdbx_description
1 polymer ?
#
loop_
_entity_poly.entity_id
_entity_poly.type
_entity_poly.pdbx_seq_one_letter_code
_entity_poly.pdbx_strand_id
1 'polypeptide(L)'
;MDKLLKEQQGKKRLNMISFLRIVIACLFVFVVTSFYIIFKDNYQVDEHFSSHAYLYYLEDSFFYKYQGKIYTRIIGKGYIPVPEADAATFQVFPESLRIQRIGWDKAHVFHNNQIVPLQPPITPIGNDLFTDGKDTYFCASRPDFKAGTNDYPPIKQVGSNGQKFSALNSSPYVSTDGTYFYYQGEKIDGAKDTIFPIFELRERDKNSKKISFSCYFSDGKHVFYKNHLLDETFTDDLVTDIFSNHGYFEYLYHLNGGKVFIDGKPFMPNEAPYHLLISDNSYTDHLFFTNENGVYYYDLEEKEAKKAMDSNPFKGYKKEDNGYFYNEKNILFFRPRTHIARGRRFKGKTGYSTEICLLKNTSPAEFKNIIKQKALSSEEYEVLAKAKTSTVSFWDRYFAVLLLIILTSLSYIIRFIFRRYNITIDPFLLDENYLRINNLVGKRYLITDIQKVVFTIHKEKNISGKMRIVSKSKGSSPSYSVKSRKKTETALLERIKDLQLLLESQNIKVEIDTQILNHKQTPIKTATPNKRKKKTFNKNYFTYPIQTL
;
A
#
# COMPACT_ATOMS: atom_id res chain seq x y z
N MET A 1 21.95 28.13 50.87
CA MET A 1 21.61 28.91 49.65
C MET A 1 22.31 28.38 48.40
N ASP A 2 23.58 27.98 48.45
CA ASP A 2 24.37 27.59 47.27
C ASP A 2 23.91 26.34 46.50
N LYS A 3 23.32 25.34 47.17
CA LYS A 3 22.88 24.09 46.50
C LYS A 3 21.67 24.31 45.58
N LEU A 4 20.76 25.21 45.97
CA LEU A 4 19.58 25.63 45.19
C LEU A 4 19.96 26.52 44.00
N LEU A 5 20.97 27.38 44.17
CA LEU A 5 21.53 28.22 43.10
C LEU A 5 22.29 27.40 42.05
N LYS A 6 23.01 26.34 42.45
CA LYS A 6 23.69 25.42 41.52
C LYS A 6 22.72 24.57 40.69
N GLU A 7 21.58 24.16 41.26
CA GLU A 7 20.51 23.46 40.53
C GLU A 7 19.77 24.36 39.52
N GLN A 8 19.69 25.67 39.79
CA GLN A 8 19.11 26.67 38.88
C GLN A 8 19.92 26.83 37.59
N GLN A 9 21.25 26.73 37.64
CA GLN A 9 22.15 26.94 36.49
C GLN A 9 22.17 25.78 35.47
N GLY A 10 21.68 24.58 35.82
CA GLY A 10 21.68 23.39 34.94
C GLY A 10 20.40 23.17 34.11
N LYS A 11 19.36 24.00 34.27
CA LYS A 11 18.07 23.85 33.56
C LYS A 11 18.05 24.67 32.27
N LYS A 12 18.07 24.01 31.11
CA LYS A 12 17.90 24.68 29.80
C LYS A 12 16.44 25.08 29.59
N ARG A 13 16.17 26.38 29.47
CA ARG A 13 14.82 26.92 29.29
C ARG A 13 14.51 27.12 27.82
N LEU A 14 13.47 26.48 27.34
CA LEU A 14 13.08 26.52 25.94
C LEU A 14 12.11 27.68 25.69
N ASN A 15 12.49 28.56 24.79
CA ASN A 15 11.59 29.56 24.22
C ASN A 15 10.64 28.87 23.23
N MET A 16 9.36 28.82 23.56
CA MET A 16 8.35 28.14 22.73
C MET A 16 8.18 28.80 21.37
N ILE A 17 8.46 30.10 21.26
CA ILE A 17 8.41 30.84 19.99
C ILE A 17 9.58 30.42 19.09
N SER A 18 10.80 30.30 19.65
CA SER A 18 11.95 29.81 18.90
C SER A 18 11.78 28.35 18.48
N PHE A 19 11.24 27.51 19.36
CA PHE A 19 10.90 26.12 19.03
C PHE A 19 9.88 26.03 17.90
N LEU A 20 8.80 26.82 17.96
CA LEU A 20 7.79 26.84 16.90
C LEU A 20 8.36 27.34 15.57
N ARG A 21 9.23 28.37 15.58
CA ARG A 21 9.92 28.84 14.38
C ARG A 21 10.75 27.75 13.72
N ILE A 22 11.46 26.94 14.52
CA ILE A 22 12.21 25.78 14.02
C ILE A 22 11.25 24.76 13.38
N VAL A 23 10.13 24.44 14.05
CA VAL A 23 9.12 23.51 13.51
C VAL A 23 8.53 24.01 12.18
N ILE A 24 8.19 25.30 12.10
CA ILE A 24 7.67 25.91 10.87
C ILE A 24 8.73 25.90 9.76
N ALA A 25 9.99 26.24 10.08
CA ALA A 25 11.09 26.17 9.12
C ALA A 25 11.29 24.75 8.58
N CYS A 26 11.26 23.74 9.46
CA CYS A 26 11.33 22.33 9.05
C CYS A 26 10.15 21.92 8.15
N LEU A 27 8.92 22.36 8.47
CA LEU A 27 7.75 22.11 7.61
C LEU A 27 7.87 22.79 6.25
N PHE A 28 8.37 24.03 6.22
CA PHE A 28 8.58 24.76 4.98
C PHE A 28 9.63 24.09 4.10
N VAL A 29 10.78 23.70 4.68
CA VAL A 29 11.81 22.93 3.98
C VAL A 29 11.21 21.65 3.42
N PHE A 30 10.43 20.90 4.21
CA PHE A 30 9.77 19.68 3.76
C PHE A 30 8.82 19.90 2.58
N VAL A 31 8.02 20.98 2.60
CA VAL A 31 7.11 21.34 1.52
C VAL A 31 7.88 21.70 0.25
N VAL A 32 8.92 22.55 0.36
CA VAL A 32 9.76 22.95 -0.77
C VAL A 32 10.49 21.75 -1.37
N THR A 33 11.06 20.87 -0.54
CA THR A 33 11.72 19.65 -1.02
C THR A 33 10.73 18.70 -1.68
N SER A 34 9.52 18.58 -1.14
CA SER A 34 8.46 17.75 -1.74
C SER A 34 8.04 18.28 -3.11
N PHE A 35 7.83 19.59 -3.23
CA PHE A 35 7.53 20.23 -4.51
C PHE A 35 8.67 20.09 -5.51
N TYR A 36 9.92 20.28 -5.07
CA TYR A 36 11.09 20.06 -5.91
C TYR A 36 11.14 18.62 -6.42
N ILE A 37 10.91 17.62 -5.55
CA ILE A 37 10.88 16.20 -5.96
C ILE A 37 9.74 15.93 -6.96
N ILE A 38 8.54 16.48 -6.74
CA ILE A 38 7.39 16.28 -7.61
C ILE A 38 7.60 16.89 -9.00
N PHE A 39 8.24 18.06 -9.07
CA PHE A 39 8.36 18.82 -10.31
C PHE A 39 9.68 18.64 -11.05
N LYS A 40 10.73 18.10 -10.40
CA LYS A 40 12.05 17.91 -11.02
C LYS A 40 12.01 17.03 -12.27
N ASP A 41 11.11 16.04 -12.33
CA ASP A 41 11.07 15.04 -13.39
C ASP A 41 10.02 15.32 -14.49
N ASN A 42 9.34 16.47 -14.45
CA ASN A 42 8.35 16.84 -15.48
C ASN A 42 9.02 17.49 -16.68
N TYR A 43 9.48 16.66 -17.63
CA TYR A 43 9.94 17.12 -18.94
C TYR A 43 8.74 17.65 -19.74
N GLN A 44 8.59 18.98 -19.77
CA GLN A 44 7.57 19.64 -20.57
C GLN A 44 8.05 19.71 -22.03
N VAL A 45 7.44 18.92 -22.90
CA VAL A 45 7.52 19.12 -24.35
C VAL A 45 6.44 20.09 -24.80
N ASP A 46 6.58 20.69 -25.98
CA ASP A 46 5.55 21.58 -26.49
C ASP A 46 4.22 20.84 -26.73
N GLU A 47 3.12 21.58 -26.62
CA GLU A 47 1.76 21.04 -26.71
C GLU A 47 1.46 20.40 -28.07
N HIS A 48 2.07 20.92 -29.14
CA HIS A 48 1.88 20.40 -30.48
C HIS A 48 2.47 18.99 -30.60
N PHE A 49 3.73 18.80 -30.20
CA PHE A 49 4.36 17.47 -30.18
C PHE A 49 3.61 16.51 -29.27
N SER A 50 3.25 16.94 -28.05
CA SER A 50 2.51 16.08 -27.12
C SER A 50 1.17 15.60 -27.69
N SER A 51 0.45 16.47 -28.41
CA SER A 51 -0.88 16.16 -28.95
C SER A 51 -0.82 15.38 -30.28
N HIS A 52 0.27 15.51 -31.04
CA HIS A 52 0.44 14.90 -32.37
C HIS A 52 1.63 13.94 -32.46
N ALA A 53 2.06 13.36 -31.34
CA ALA A 53 3.23 12.50 -31.28
C ALA A 53 3.17 11.31 -32.25
N TYR A 54 1.97 10.81 -32.56
CA TYR A 54 1.74 9.74 -33.54
C TYR A 54 2.18 10.09 -34.97
N LEU A 55 2.50 11.35 -35.27
CA LEU A 55 3.08 11.74 -36.57
C LEU A 55 4.60 11.61 -36.62
N TYR A 56 5.24 11.46 -35.45
CA TYR A 56 6.69 11.57 -35.29
C TYR A 56 7.36 10.30 -34.77
N TYR A 57 6.57 9.27 -34.46
CA TYR A 57 7.07 7.99 -33.98
C TYR A 57 7.85 7.24 -35.07
N LEU A 58 8.92 6.56 -34.65
CA LEU A 58 9.79 5.80 -35.53
C LEU A 58 9.35 4.33 -35.51
N GLU A 59 8.74 3.84 -36.60
CA GLU A 59 8.13 2.49 -36.65
C GLU A 59 7.19 2.27 -35.44
N ASP A 60 6.94 1.04 -34.97
CA ASP A 60 6.18 0.82 -33.71
C ASP A 60 7.04 0.97 -32.43
N SER A 61 8.05 1.85 -32.45
CA SER A 61 8.94 2.06 -31.31
C SER A 61 8.44 3.13 -30.33
N PHE A 62 9.11 3.23 -29.19
CA PHE A 62 8.91 4.31 -28.21
C PHE A 62 9.80 5.52 -28.51
N PHE A 63 10.46 5.57 -29.67
CA PHE A 63 11.26 6.70 -30.10
C PHE A 63 10.53 7.57 -31.12
N TYR A 64 10.78 8.88 -31.02
CA TYR A 64 10.12 9.90 -31.81
C TYR A 64 11.17 10.88 -32.33
N LYS A 65 11.05 11.30 -33.59
CA LYS A 65 11.92 12.31 -34.20
C LYS A 65 11.13 13.59 -34.42
N TYR A 66 11.46 14.63 -33.65
CA TYR A 66 10.78 15.92 -33.70
C TYR A 66 11.81 17.06 -33.68
N GLN A 67 11.67 18.03 -34.60
CA GLN A 67 12.57 19.18 -34.73
C GLN A 67 14.07 18.83 -34.73
N GLY A 68 14.44 17.74 -35.42
CA GLY A 68 15.83 17.29 -35.51
C GLY A 68 16.41 16.68 -34.23
N LYS A 69 15.58 16.37 -33.24
CA LYS A 69 15.96 15.70 -31.98
C LYS A 69 15.22 14.38 -31.82
N ILE A 70 15.82 13.47 -31.06
CA ILE A 70 15.19 12.22 -30.65
C ILE A 70 14.56 12.38 -29.27
N TYR A 71 13.35 11.86 -29.14
CA TYR A 71 12.61 11.76 -27.89
C TYR A 71 12.22 10.30 -27.66
N THR A 72 12.08 9.90 -26.40
CA THR A 72 11.54 8.60 -26.03
C THR A 72 10.29 8.78 -25.18
N ARG A 73 9.27 7.94 -25.38
CA ARG A 73 8.06 7.92 -24.55
C ARG A 73 8.24 6.97 -23.38
N ILE A 74 8.10 7.53 -22.19
CA ILE A 74 8.19 6.81 -20.94
C ILE A 74 6.82 6.88 -20.25
N ILE A 75 6.26 5.70 -19.98
CA ILE A 75 4.96 5.59 -19.33
C ILE A 75 5.05 6.30 -17.97
N GLY A 76 4.07 7.16 -17.65
CA GLY A 76 4.07 7.96 -16.43
C GLY A 76 4.91 9.25 -16.49
N LYS A 77 5.93 9.33 -17.35
CA LYS A 77 6.83 10.50 -17.47
C LYS A 77 6.65 11.32 -18.76
N GLY A 78 5.90 10.82 -19.73
CA GLY A 78 5.67 11.51 -21.00
C GLY A 78 6.83 11.36 -21.96
N TYR A 79 7.12 12.40 -22.74
CA TYR A 79 8.19 12.39 -23.74
C TYR A 79 9.45 13.03 -23.19
N ILE A 80 10.57 12.29 -23.24
CA ILE A 80 11.86 12.71 -22.69
C ILE A 80 12.86 12.83 -23.84
N PRO A 81 13.64 13.93 -23.92
CA PRO A 81 14.68 14.06 -24.94
C PRO A 81 15.82 13.06 -24.72
N VAL A 82 16.43 12.61 -25.81
CA VAL A 82 17.65 11.78 -25.81
C VAL A 82 18.78 12.64 -26.40
N PRO A 83 19.40 13.52 -25.61
CA PRO A 83 20.29 14.56 -26.15
C PRO A 83 21.57 14.01 -26.79
N GLU A 84 22.04 12.84 -26.38
CA GLU A 84 23.23 12.18 -26.93
C GLU A 84 22.96 11.47 -28.27
N ALA A 85 21.70 11.32 -28.68
CA ALA A 85 21.33 10.61 -29.89
C ALA A 85 21.50 11.46 -31.15
N ASP A 86 22.19 10.93 -32.15
CA ASP A 86 22.24 11.51 -33.49
C ASP A 86 20.96 11.21 -34.28
N ALA A 87 20.07 12.20 -34.32
CA ALA A 87 18.79 12.10 -35.01
C ALA A 87 18.91 11.83 -36.52
N ALA A 88 20.04 12.14 -37.16
CA ALA A 88 20.22 11.90 -38.59
C ALA A 88 20.44 10.41 -38.90
N THR A 89 21.03 9.67 -37.97
CA THR A 89 21.44 8.28 -38.18
C THR A 89 20.71 7.28 -37.28
N PHE A 90 19.81 7.78 -36.42
CA PHE A 90 19.01 6.98 -35.50
C PHE A 90 18.15 5.93 -36.20
N GLN A 91 18.20 4.71 -35.67
CA GLN A 91 17.51 3.52 -36.16
C GLN A 91 16.80 2.83 -34.99
N VAL A 92 15.78 2.05 -35.34
CA VAL A 92 14.99 1.24 -34.41
C VAL A 92 14.73 -0.12 -35.05
N PHE A 93 14.33 -1.10 -34.25
CA PHE A 93 13.88 -2.38 -34.78
C PHE A 93 12.56 -2.26 -35.55
N PRO A 94 12.33 -3.11 -36.57
CA PRO A 94 11.05 -3.16 -37.27
C PRO A 94 9.90 -3.60 -36.34
N GLU A 95 8.68 -3.14 -36.65
CA GLU A 95 7.45 -3.41 -35.90
C GLU A 95 7.25 -4.91 -35.60
N SER A 96 7.60 -5.79 -36.54
CA SER A 96 7.42 -7.24 -36.41
C SER A 96 8.12 -7.85 -35.19
N LEU A 97 9.19 -7.24 -34.69
CA LEU A 97 9.99 -7.75 -33.58
C LEU A 97 9.48 -7.30 -32.21
N ARG A 98 8.65 -6.25 -32.14
CA ARG A 98 8.09 -5.69 -30.88
C ARG A 98 9.14 -5.28 -29.83
N ILE A 99 10.39 -5.00 -30.24
CA ILE A 99 11.44 -4.45 -29.37
C ILE A 99 11.35 -2.92 -29.42
N GLN A 100 10.35 -2.36 -28.74
CA GLN A 100 9.95 -0.95 -28.92
C GLN A 100 10.88 0.04 -28.20
N ARG A 101 11.65 -0.41 -27.21
CA ARG A 101 12.41 0.47 -26.29
C ARG A 101 13.89 0.57 -26.62
N ILE A 102 14.33 -0.09 -27.69
CA ILE A 102 15.73 -0.08 -28.15
C ILE A 102 15.84 0.67 -29.47
N GLY A 103 16.75 1.64 -29.50
CA GLY A 103 17.15 2.37 -30.71
C GLY A 103 18.66 2.57 -30.68
N TRP A 104 19.26 2.91 -31.82
CA TRP A 104 20.70 3.14 -31.90
C TRP A 104 21.02 4.16 -32.98
N ASP A 105 22.14 4.85 -32.83
CA ASP A 105 22.74 5.66 -33.89
C ASP A 105 24.09 5.05 -34.30
N LYS A 106 24.94 5.80 -35.00
CA LYS A 106 26.27 5.31 -35.42
C LYS A 106 27.25 5.06 -34.27
N ALA A 107 27.03 5.65 -33.09
CA ALA A 107 27.96 5.64 -31.98
C ALA A 107 27.43 4.90 -30.75
N HIS A 108 26.11 4.98 -30.49
CA HIS A 108 25.51 4.52 -29.25
C HIS A 108 24.25 3.68 -29.49
N VAL A 109 24.03 2.73 -28.59
CA VAL A 109 22.76 2.01 -28.44
C VAL A 109 22.02 2.59 -27.23
N PHE A 110 20.73 2.81 -27.38
CA PHE A 110 19.87 3.45 -26.39
C PHE A 110 18.76 2.51 -25.95
N HIS A 111 18.58 2.39 -24.62
CA HIS A 111 17.38 1.86 -24.00
C HIS A 111 16.61 3.04 -23.40
N ASN A 112 15.50 3.42 -24.04
CA ASN A 112 14.86 4.72 -23.84
C ASN A 112 15.91 5.86 -23.95
N ASN A 113 16.12 6.64 -22.88
CA ASN A 113 17.08 7.75 -22.85
C ASN A 113 18.43 7.37 -22.23
N GLN A 114 18.73 6.08 -22.05
CA GLN A 114 19.96 5.60 -21.42
C GLN A 114 20.85 4.89 -22.44
N ILE A 115 22.16 5.19 -22.41
CA ILE A 115 23.14 4.49 -23.25
C ILE A 115 23.40 3.09 -22.68
N VAL A 116 23.36 2.10 -23.57
CA VAL A 116 23.67 0.69 -23.31
C VAL A 116 25.07 0.41 -23.85
N PRO A 117 25.93 -0.34 -23.13
CA PRO A 117 27.30 -0.59 -23.58
C PRO A 117 27.36 -1.70 -24.66
N LEU A 118 26.64 -1.48 -25.76
CA LEU A 118 26.65 -2.28 -26.98
C LEU A 118 27.17 -1.44 -28.13
N GLN A 119 27.84 -2.08 -29.09
CA GLN A 119 28.31 -1.43 -30.30
C GLN A 119 27.25 -1.52 -31.42
N PRO A 120 26.82 -0.41 -32.03
CA PRO A 120 25.95 -0.46 -33.20
C PRO A 120 26.72 -0.95 -34.45
N PRO A 121 26.05 -1.61 -35.42
CA PRO A 121 24.64 -1.98 -35.43
C PRO A 121 24.35 -3.23 -34.59
N ILE A 122 23.14 -3.29 -34.03
CA ILE A 122 22.67 -4.44 -33.24
C ILE A 122 21.80 -5.39 -34.06
N THR A 123 21.86 -6.67 -33.73
CA THR A 123 21.12 -7.75 -34.40
C THR A 123 20.10 -8.36 -33.43
N PRO A 124 18.83 -8.54 -33.84
CA PRO A 124 17.84 -9.22 -33.02
C PRO A 124 18.02 -10.74 -33.08
N ILE A 125 17.85 -11.41 -31.93
CA ILE A 125 17.89 -12.88 -31.82
C ILE A 125 16.47 -13.47 -31.74
N GLY A 126 15.51 -12.70 -31.20
CA GLY A 126 14.15 -13.17 -30.88
C GLY A 126 13.97 -13.33 -29.37
N ASN A 127 12.71 -13.47 -28.92
CA ASN A 127 12.36 -13.56 -27.49
C ASN A 127 12.98 -12.42 -26.66
N ASP A 128 12.85 -11.19 -27.18
CA ASP A 128 13.35 -9.95 -26.57
C ASP A 128 14.89 -9.84 -26.41
N LEU A 129 15.65 -10.71 -27.09
CA LEU A 129 17.12 -10.69 -27.12
C LEU A 129 17.67 -10.00 -28.36
N PHE A 130 18.81 -9.32 -28.18
CA PHE A 130 19.60 -8.68 -29.23
C PHE A 130 21.09 -8.63 -28.85
N THR A 131 21.97 -8.50 -29.85
CA THR A 131 23.42 -8.57 -29.67
C THR A 131 24.17 -7.66 -30.65
N ASP A 132 25.37 -7.22 -30.28
CA ASP A 132 26.36 -6.61 -31.17
C ASP A 132 27.38 -7.64 -31.72
N GLY A 133 27.15 -8.93 -31.47
CA GLY A 133 28.06 -10.04 -31.82
C GLY A 133 29.08 -10.39 -30.73
N LYS A 134 29.33 -9.50 -29.76
CA LYS A 134 30.18 -9.75 -28.60
C LYS A 134 29.36 -9.97 -27.34
N ASP A 135 28.46 -9.05 -27.04
CA ASP A 135 27.62 -9.07 -25.84
C ASP A 135 26.15 -9.23 -26.25
N THR A 136 25.37 -9.94 -25.43
CA THR A 136 23.94 -10.18 -25.67
C THR A 136 23.13 -9.60 -24.53
N TYR A 137 22.07 -8.87 -24.88
CA TYR A 137 21.19 -8.20 -23.95
C TYR A 137 19.74 -8.66 -24.13
N PHE A 138 19.03 -8.69 -23.02
CA PHE A 138 17.59 -8.89 -22.94
C PHE A 138 16.91 -7.58 -22.55
N CYS A 139 15.84 -7.20 -23.27
CA CYS A 139 14.99 -6.07 -22.92
C CYS A 139 13.53 -6.46 -23.08
N ALA A 140 12.85 -6.73 -21.97
CA ALA A 140 11.47 -7.20 -21.98
C ALA A 140 10.55 -6.25 -22.76
N SER A 141 9.92 -6.75 -23.84
CA SER A 141 8.81 -6.09 -24.51
C SER A 141 7.57 -6.13 -23.62
N ARG A 142 7.39 -7.27 -22.92
CA ARG A 142 6.31 -7.56 -21.97
C ARG A 142 6.90 -7.97 -20.62
N PRO A 143 7.30 -7.03 -19.75
CA PRO A 143 7.73 -7.41 -18.41
C PRO A 143 6.58 -8.15 -17.71
N ASP A 144 6.86 -9.30 -17.12
CA ASP A 144 5.88 -10.01 -16.30
C ASP A 144 5.29 -9.02 -15.29
N PHE A 145 3.98 -8.84 -15.35
CA PHE A 145 3.22 -7.81 -14.64
C PHE A 145 3.31 -7.99 -13.11
N LYS A 146 4.46 -7.63 -12.51
CA LYS A 146 4.66 -7.27 -11.10
C LYS A 146 5.62 -6.09 -10.93
N ALA A 147 5.64 -5.16 -11.89
CA ALA A 147 6.31 -3.88 -11.71
C ALA A 147 5.29 -2.79 -11.40
N GLY A 148 4.85 -2.72 -10.14
CA GLY A 148 4.19 -1.52 -9.61
C GLY A 148 5.13 -0.32 -9.45
N THR A 149 6.32 -0.31 -10.05
CA THR A 149 7.33 0.73 -9.74
C THR A 149 8.33 1.15 -10.83
N ASN A 150 8.43 0.53 -12.01
CA ASN A 150 9.46 0.97 -12.96
C ASN A 150 8.87 1.43 -14.30
N ASP A 151 8.99 2.73 -14.55
CA ASP A 151 8.77 3.38 -15.85
C ASP A 151 9.68 2.82 -16.97
N TYR A 152 10.68 2.01 -16.58
CA TYR A 152 11.66 1.35 -17.43
C TYR A 152 11.61 -0.17 -17.16
N PRO A 153 11.19 -1.03 -18.10
CA PRO A 153 11.47 -2.46 -17.94
C PRO A 153 12.99 -2.66 -17.84
N PRO A 154 13.45 -3.66 -17.08
CA PRO A 154 14.88 -3.90 -16.94
C PRO A 154 15.49 -4.31 -18.29
N ILE A 155 16.61 -3.68 -18.63
CA ILE A 155 17.55 -4.19 -19.62
C ILE A 155 18.66 -4.93 -18.88
N LYS A 156 19.05 -6.12 -19.36
CA LYS A 156 20.01 -7.00 -18.68
C LYS A 156 21.01 -7.56 -19.68
N GLN A 157 22.30 -7.52 -19.35
CA GLN A 157 23.31 -8.29 -20.06
C GLN A 157 23.17 -9.76 -19.68
N VAL A 158 23.00 -10.63 -20.67
CA VAL A 158 22.76 -12.06 -20.47
C VAL A 158 23.86 -12.93 -21.07
N GLY A 159 24.60 -12.39 -22.04
CA GLY A 159 25.73 -13.04 -22.69
C GLY A 159 26.92 -12.12 -22.81
N SER A 160 28.11 -12.69 -22.75
CA SER A 160 29.37 -11.96 -22.95
C SER A 160 30.37 -12.77 -23.75
N ASN A 161 31.39 -12.08 -24.27
CA ASN A 161 32.54 -12.71 -24.94
C ASN A 161 32.15 -13.64 -26.12
N GLY A 162 31.14 -13.25 -26.90
CA GLY A 162 30.70 -13.96 -28.10
C GLY A 162 29.83 -15.19 -27.83
N GLN A 163 29.31 -15.35 -26.60
CA GLN A 163 28.31 -16.37 -26.30
C GLN A 163 27.09 -16.18 -27.21
N LYS A 164 26.72 -17.24 -27.94
CA LYS A 164 25.62 -17.20 -28.92
C LYS A 164 24.33 -17.70 -28.28
N PHE A 165 23.26 -16.94 -28.46
CA PHE A 165 21.92 -17.30 -28.01
C PHE A 165 21.01 -17.55 -29.21
N SER A 166 20.00 -18.40 -28.99
CA SER A 166 18.92 -18.68 -29.91
C SER A 166 17.59 -18.58 -29.18
N ALA A 167 16.60 -17.96 -29.81
CA ALA A 167 15.22 -17.93 -29.31
C ALA A 167 14.56 -19.30 -29.50
N LEU A 168 13.77 -19.73 -28.51
CA LEU A 168 13.01 -20.97 -28.60
C LEU A 168 11.63 -20.69 -29.21
N ASN A 169 11.27 -21.42 -30.27
CA ASN A 169 9.99 -21.22 -30.97
C ASN A 169 8.77 -21.65 -30.14
N SER A 170 8.95 -22.56 -29.17
CA SER A 170 7.86 -23.08 -28.33
C SER A 170 7.43 -22.09 -27.23
N SER A 171 8.21 -21.06 -26.93
CA SER A 171 7.87 -20.06 -25.91
C SER A 171 8.53 -18.71 -26.20
N PRO A 172 7.80 -17.58 -26.14
CA PRO A 172 8.37 -16.25 -26.36
C PRO A 172 9.27 -15.79 -25.22
N TYR A 173 9.33 -16.53 -24.11
CA TYR A 173 10.09 -16.16 -22.92
C TYR A 173 11.39 -16.94 -22.79
N VAL A 174 11.57 -18.02 -23.55
CA VAL A 174 12.67 -18.96 -23.36
C VAL A 174 13.70 -18.84 -24.47
N SER A 175 14.97 -18.81 -24.10
CA SER A 175 16.09 -18.84 -25.03
C SER A 175 17.12 -19.88 -24.57
N THR A 176 18.08 -20.19 -25.44
CA THR A 176 19.16 -21.12 -25.13
C THR A 176 20.47 -20.65 -25.74
N ASP A 177 21.58 -20.96 -25.07
CA ASP A 177 22.94 -20.84 -25.62
C ASP A 177 23.48 -22.19 -26.15
N GLY A 178 22.61 -23.20 -26.24
CA GLY A 178 22.95 -24.58 -26.58
C GLY A 178 23.42 -25.43 -25.39
N THR A 179 23.70 -24.82 -24.22
CA THR A 179 24.09 -25.53 -22.99
C THR A 179 23.01 -25.45 -21.91
N TYR A 180 22.41 -24.27 -21.75
CA TYR A 180 21.38 -23.99 -20.77
C TYR A 180 20.16 -23.33 -21.41
N PHE A 181 19.03 -23.39 -20.71
CA PHE A 181 17.83 -22.62 -21.03
C PHE A 181 17.72 -21.40 -20.12
N TYR A 182 17.15 -20.33 -20.66
CA TYR A 182 17.02 -19.05 -19.98
C TYR A 182 15.60 -18.53 -20.14
N TYR A 183 14.93 -18.23 -19.02
CA TYR A 183 13.66 -17.51 -18.99
C TYR A 183 13.94 -16.01 -18.86
N GLN A 184 13.58 -15.22 -19.86
CA GLN A 184 13.80 -13.77 -19.88
C GLN A 184 15.26 -13.36 -19.54
N GLY A 185 16.22 -14.15 -20.03
CA GLY A 185 17.65 -13.94 -19.78
C GLY A 185 18.17 -14.47 -18.44
N GLU A 186 17.33 -15.10 -17.63
CA GLU A 186 17.73 -15.75 -16.38
C GLU A 186 17.82 -17.26 -16.57
N LYS A 187 18.93 -17.87 -16.16
CA LYS A 187 19.14 -19.31 -16.28
C LYS A 187 18.04 -20.08 -15.55
N ILE A 188 17.46 -21.08 -16.21
CA ILE A 188 16.50 -22.00 -15.62
C ILE A 188 17.29 -23.11 -14.94
N ASP A 189 17.29 -23.12 -13.60
CA ASP A 189 18.08 -24.08 -12.84
C ASP A 189 17.51 -25.49 -12.96
N GLY A 190 18.36 -26.45 -13.35
CA GLY A 190 18.02 -27.87 -13.42
C GLY A 190 17.50 -28.37 -14.77
N ALA A 191 17.00 -27.49 -15.64
CA ALA A 191 16.56 -27.86 -16.98
C ALA A 191 17.74 -28.30 -17.87
N LYS A 192 17.63 -29.50 -18.47
CA LYS A 192 18.63 -30.06 -19.39
C LYS A 192 17.94 -30.61 -20.63
N ASP A 193 18.66 -30.60 -21.75
CA ASP A 193 18.31 -31.21 -23.04
C ASP A 193 17.09 -30.63 -23.77
N THR A 194 15.95 -30.46 -23.10
CA THR A 194 14.70 -29.94 -23.66
C THR A 194 13.92 -29.10 -22.66
N ILE A 195 13.08 -28.21 -23.19
CA ILE A 195 12.08 -27.49 -22.41
C ILE A 195 10.87 -27.15 -23.28
N PHE A 196 9.67 -27.37 -22.77
CA PHE A 196 8.42 -27.08 -23.46
C PHE A 196 7.39 -26.51 -22.49
N PRO A 197 6.48 -25.63 -22.96
CA PRO A 197 5.39 -25.12 -22.14
C PRO A 197 4.41 -26.24 -21.76
N ILE A 198 3.90 -26.21 -20.54
CA ILE A 198 2.82 -27.12 -20.11
C ILE A 198 1.50 -26.64 -20.73
N PHE A 199 0.68 -27.57 -21.20
CA PHE A 199 -0.54 -27.27 -21.97
C PHE A 199 -1.54 -26.40 -21.21
N GLU A 200 -2.20 -25.49 -21.95
CA GLU A 200 -3.35 -24.68 -21.48
C GLU A 200 -4.66 -25.33 -21.95
N LEU A 201 -5.66 -25.41 -21.07
CA LEU A 201 -6.95 -26.08 -21.36
C LEU A 201 -7.96 -25.27 -22.17
N ARG A 202 -7.73 -23.96 -22.37
CA ARG A 202 -8.66 -23.17 -23.18
C ARG A 202 -8.51 -23.55 -24.65
N GLU A 203 -9.61 -24.06 -25.23
CA GLU A 203 -9.76 -24.04 -26.69
C GLU A 203 -9.46 -22.62 -27.16
N ARG A 204 -8.39 -22.46 -27.94
CA ARG A 204 -7.98 -21.17 -28.46
C ARG A 204 -9.13 -20.62 -29.31
N ASP A 205 -9.78 -19.57 -28.82
CA ASP A 205 -10.55 -18.72 -29.71
C ASP A 205 -9.60 -18.21 -30.79
N LYS A 206 -9.84 -18.63 -32.04
CA LYS A 206 -9.03 -18.23 -33.21
C LYS A 206 -9.01 -16.70 -33.39
N ASN A 207 -9.95 -15.97 -32.75
CA ASN A 207 -10.04 -14.51 -32.75
C ASN A 207 -9.42 -13.84 -31.51
N SER A 208 -8.94 -14.60 -30.52
CA SER A 208 -8.15 -14.03 -29.43
C SER A 208 -6.79 -13.57 -29.96
N LYS A 209 -6.65 -12.28 -30.23
CA LYS A 209 -5.37 -11.63 -30.61
C LYS A 209 -4.29 -11.70 -29.52
N LYS A 210 -4.59 -12.25 -28.33
CA LYS A 210 -3.63 -12.48 -27.26
C LYS A 210 -3.38 -13.98 -27.13
N ILE A 211 -2.28 -14.44 -27.73
CA ILE A 211 -1.68 -15.70 -27.33
C ILE A 211 -1.20 -15.49 -25.89
N SER A 212 -1.89 -16.12 -24.93
CA SER A 212 -1.32 -16.27 -23.60
C SER A 212 -0.32 -17.41 -23.68
N PHE A 213 0.91 -17.15 -23.28
CA PHE A 213 1.93 -18.18 -23.20
C PHE A 213 2.14 -18.47 -21.72
N SER A 214 2.07 -19.76 -21.36
CA SER A 214 2.29 -20.20 -19.99
C SER A 214 3.69 -19.83 -19.51
N CYS A 215 3.80 -19.46 -18.24
CA CYS A 215 5.09 -19.32 -17.56
C CYS A 215 5.53 -20.62 -16.87
N TYR A 216 4.74 -21.70 -16.99
CA TYR A 216 5.11 -23.03 -16.54
C TYR A 216 5.68 -23.86 -17.68
N PHE A 217 6.78 -24.54 -17.39
CA PHE A 217 7.52 -25.34 -18.35
C PHE A 217 7.85 -26.71 -17.77
N SER A 218 8.18 -27.65 -18.64
CA SER A 218 8.75 -28.94 -18.25
C SER A 218 9.87 -29.36 -19.20
N ASP A 219 10.81 -30.14 -18.66
CA ASP A 219 11.80 -30.91 -19.42
C ASP A 219 11.32 -32.37 -19.65
N GLY A 220 10.08 -32.69 -19.29
CA GLY A 220 9.49 -34.03 -19.31
C GLY A 220 9.63 -34.81 -18.00
N LYS A 221 10.31 -34.27 -16.98
CA LYS A 221 10.45 -34.88 -15.65
C LYS A 221 10.15 -33.90 -14.52
N HIS A 222 10.67 -32.70 -14.65
CA HIS A 222 10.55 -31.64 -13.67
C HIS A 222 9.59 -30.56 -14.15
N VAL A 223 9.05 -29.80 -13.21
CA VAL A 223 8.18 -28.66 -13.49
C VAL A 223 8.88 -27.38 -13.08
N PHE A 224 8.87 -26.39 -13.97
CA PHE A 224 9.47 -25.08 -13.75
C PHE A 224 8.38 -24.01 -13.82
N TYR A 225 8.52 -22.98 -13.00
CA TYR A 225 7.81 -21.71 -13.17
C TYR A 225 8.84 -20.61 -13.37
N LYS A 226 8.79 -19.96 -14.54
CA LYS A 226 9.82 -19.01 -14.97
C LYS A 226 11.22 -19.67 -14.96
N ASN A 227 12.15 -19.13 -14.19
CA ASN A 227 13.50 -19.64 -13.99
C ASN A 227 13.66 -20.57 -12.77
N HIS A 228 12.58 -20.92 -12.08
CA HIS A 228 12.64 -21.72 -10.85
C HIS A 228 12.07 -23.12 -11.02
N LEU A 229 12.78 -24.11 -10.50
CA LEU A 229 12.29 -25.47 -10.30
C LEU A 229 11.22 -25.50 -9.20
N LEU A 230 10.10 -26.18 -9.46
CA LEU A 230 9.06 -26.44 -8.48
C LEU A 230 9.26 -27.81 -7.82
N ASP A 231 8.73 -27.95 -6.60
CA ASP A 231 8.61 -29.24 -5.91
C ASP A 231 7.43 -30.05 -6.50
N GLU A 232 7.50 -30.36 -7.79
CA GLU A 232 6.53 -31.16 -8.51
C GLU A 232 7.17 -31.94 -9.66
N THR A 233 6.66 -33.15 -9.90
CA THR A 233 7.09 -34.00 -11.02
C THR A 233 6.12 -33.82 -12.19
N PHE A 234 6.65 -33.78 -13.41
CA PHE A 234 5.82 -33.70 -14.60
C PHE A 234 5.03 -34.98 -14.81
N THR A 235 3.74 -34.82 -15.09
CA THR A 235 2.81 -35.88 -15.46
C THR A 235 1.90 -35.37 -16.58
N ASP A 236 1.36 -36.28 -17.40
CA ASP A 236 0.52 -35.92 -18.54
C ASP A 236 -0.83 -35.28 -18.15
N ASP A 237 -1.24 -35.43 -16.89
CA ASP A 237 -2.45 -34.82 -16.34
C ASP A 237 -2.24 -33.41 -15.77
N LEU A 238 -1.01 -32.92 -15.81
CA LEU A 238 -0.64 -31.59 -15.35
C LEU A 238 -0.99 -30.54 -16.40
N VAL A 239 -1.72 -29.51 -15.97
CA VAL A 239 -2.30 -28.49 -16.85
C VAL A 239 -2.13 -27.11 -16.26
N THR A 240 -2.06 -26.11 -17.14
CA THR A 240 -2.02 -24.70 -16.77
C THR A 240 -3.28 -23.99 -17.22
N ASP A 241 -3.69 -22.97 -16.49
CA ASP A 241 -4.79 -22.08 -16.88
C ASP A 241 -4.67 -20.74 -16.15
N ILE A 242 -5.51 -19.79 -16.55
CA ILE A 242 -5.47 -18.41 -16.12
C ILE A 242 -6.82 -18.01 -15.54
N PHE A 243 -6.77 -17.45 -14.33
CA PHE A 243 -7.94 -16.85 -13.73
C PHE A 243 -7.89 -15.33 -13.88
N SER A 244 -8.92 -14.75 -14.48
CA SER A 244 -8.98 -13.32 -14.79
C SER A 244 -10.34 -12.69 -14.46
N ASN A 245 -10.60 -12.37 -13.19
CA ASN A 245 -11.80 -11.63 -12.78
C ASN A 245 -11.47 -10.27 -12.14
N HIS A 246 -10.86 -10.27 -10.95
CA HIS A 246 -10.42 -9.04 -10.24
C HIS A 246 -8.93 -8.71 -10.42
N GLY A 247 -8.27 -9.45 -11.30
CA GLY A 247 -6.87 -9.33 -11.69
C GLY A 247 -6.46 -10.66 -12.35
N TYR A 248 -5.17 -10.84 -12.61
CA TYR A 248 -4.66 -11.98 -13.37
C TYR A 248 -3.64 -12.75 -12.54
N PHE A 249 -3.76 -14.08 -12.56
CA PHE A 249 -2.73 -14.99 -12.09
C PHE A 249 -2.83 -16.31 -12.87
N GLU A 250 -1.71 -16.99 -12.97
CA GLU A 250 -1.60 -18.28 -13.64
C GLU A 250 -1.55 -19.40 -12.60
N TYR A 251 -2.22 -20.51 -12.86
CA TYR A 251 -2.23 -21.65 -11.97
C TYR A 251 -1.95 -22.95 -12.69
N LEU A 252 -1.27 -23.84 -11.97
CA LEU A 252 -0.91 -25.18 -12.39
C LEU A 252 -1.63 -26.17 -11.48
N TYR A 253 -2.24 -27.20 -12.05
CA TYR A 253 -2.96 -28.22 -11.30
C TYR A 253 -3.01 -29.55 -12.04
N HIS A 254 -3.33 -30.62 -11.31
CA HIS A 254 -3.57 -31.95 -11.87
C HIS A 254 -5.05 -32.14 -12.19
N LEU A 255 -5.36 -32.66 -13.38
CA LEU A 255 -6.73 -33.02 -13.76
C LEU A 255 -7.31 -34.10 -12.84
N ASN A 256 -6.48 -35.05 -12.39
CA ASN A 256 -6.90 -36.19 -11.58
C ASN A 256 -6.66 -35.98 -10.06
N GLY A 257 -6.39 -34.74 -9.65
CA GLY A 257 -6.14 -34.40 -8.26
C GLY A 257 -4.66 -34.43 -7.87
N GLY A 258 -4.16 -33.37 -7.26
CA GLY A 258 -2.74 -33.28 -6.89
C GLY A 258 -2.40 -31.96 -6.20
N LYS A 259 -1.11 -31.59 -6.19
CA LYS A 259 -0.73 -30.25 -5.71
C LYS A 259 -1.22 -29.19 -6.70
N VAL A 260 -1.34 -27.97 -6.21
CA VAL A 260 -1.71 -26.80 -7.01
C VAL A 260 -0.66 -25.73 -6.78
N PHE A 261 -0.32 -24.99 -7.83
CA PHE A 261 0.59 -23.85 -7.74
C PHE A 261 -0.07 -22.62 -8.33
N ILE A 262 0.05 -21.47 -7.66
CA ILE A 262 -0.42 -20.17 -8.15
C ILE A 262 0.78 -19.25 -8.31
N ASP A 263 1.06 -18.76 -9.52
CA ASP A 263 2.27 -18.03 -9.86
C ASP A 263 3.56 -18.71 -9.30
N GLY A 264 3.67 -20.03 -9.45
CA GLY A 264 4.78 -20.84 -8.96
C GLY A 264 4.80 -21.09 -7.45
N LYS A 265 3.87 -20.52 -6.67
CA LYS A 265 3.80 -20.75 -5.22
C LYS A 265 2.87 -21.92 -4.90
N PRO A 266 3.27 -22.85 -4.01
CA PRO A 266 2.42 -23.97 -3.64
C PRO A 266 1.16 -23.49 -2.90
N PHE A 267 0.00 -24.00 -3.34
CA PHE A 267 -1.30 -23.72 -2.77
C PHE A 267 -1.54 -24.68 -1.60
N MET A 268 -1.30 -24.22 -0.36
CA MET A 268 -1.49 -25.01 0.88
C MET A 268 -1.04 -26.47 0.75
N PRO A 269 0.26 -26.74 0.51
CA PRO A 269 0.73 -28.06 0.08
C PRO A 269 0.43 -29.21 1.05
N ASN A 270 0.27 -28.91 2.35
CA ASN A 270 -0.07 -29.91 3.39
C ASN A 270 -1.52 -30.41 3.31
N GLU A 271 -2.36 -29.76 2.49
CA GLU A 271 -3.77 -30.09 2.30
C GLU A 271 -4.00 -30.66 0.89
N ALA A 272 -2.97 -30.87 0.07
CA ALA A 272 -3.09 -31.62 -1.18
C ALA A 272 -3.52 -33.08 -0.88
N PRO A 273 -4.20 -33.80 -1.80
CA PRO A 273 -4.48 -33.43 -3.20
C PRO A 273 -5.76 -32.62 -3.39
N TYR A 274 -5.74 -31.72 -4.38
CA TYR A 274 -6.84 -30.85 -4.76
C TYR A 274 -7.39 -31.17 -6.14
N HIS A 275 -8.71 -31.04 -6.29
CA HIS A 275 -9.39 -31.02 -7.58
C HIS A 275 -9.90 -29.61 -7.88
N LEU A 276 -9.76 -29.18 -9.14
CA LEU A 276 -10.36 -27.93 -9.59
C LEU A 276 -11.87 -28.00 -9.49
N LEU A 277 -12.46 -27.09 -8.73
CA LEU A 277 -13.91 -27.04 -8.56
C LEU A 277 -14.54 -26.13 -9.61
N ILE A 278 -14.10 -24.87 -9.69
CA ILE A 278 -14.57 -23.91 -10.68
C ILE A 278 -13.53 -22.82 -10.96
N SER A 279 -13.31 -22.54 -12.25
CA SER A 279 -12.43 -21.49 -12.77
C SER A 279 -13.13 -20.51 -13.71
N ASP A 280 -14.39 -20.76 -14.08
CA ASP A 280 -15.14 -19.87 -14.97
C ASP A 280 -15.54 -18.59 -14.22
N ASN A 281 -14.92 -17.49 -14.63
CA ASN A 281 -15.12 -16.16 -14.05
C ASN A 281 -16.54 -15.60 -14.26
N SER A 282 -17.36 -16.22 -15.11
CA SER A 282 -18.78 -15.87 -15.29
C SER A 282 -19.62 -16.18 -14.05
N TYR A 283 -19.19 -17.15 -13.24
CA TYR A 283 -19.96 -17.66 -12.10
C TYR A 283 -19.30 -17.38 -10.75
N THR A 284 -18.03 -16.96 -10.71
CA THR A 284 -17.30 -16.74 -9.45
C THR A 284 -16.31 -15.58 -9.52
N ASP A 285 -16.17 -14.86 -8.41
CA ASP A 285 -15.14 -13.86 -8.19
C ASP A 285 -13.78 -14.45 -7.74
N HIS A 286 -13.72 -15.74 -7.40
CA HIS A 286 -12.54 -16.44 -6.89
C HIS A 286 -12.32 -17.78 -7.60
N LEU A 287 -11.06 -18.21 -7.74
CA LEU A 287 -10.71 -19.56 -8.15
C LEU A 287 -10.93 -20.52 -6.97
N PHE A 288 -11.62 -21.64 -7.19
CA PHE A 288 -11.91 -22.62 -6.14
C PHE A 288 -11.34 -24.00 -6.43
N PHE A 289 -10.78 -24.61 -5.39
CA PHE A 289 -10.35 -26.00 -5.34
C PHE A 289 -11.03 -26.74 -4.19
N THR A 290 -11.11 -28.05 -4.28
CA THR A 290 -11.69 -28.90 -3.23
C THR A 290 -10.85 -30.15 -3.01
N ASN A 291 -10.87 -30.65 -1.78
CA ASN A 291 -10.32 -31.97 -1.42
C ASN A 291 -11.33 -32.70 -0.50
N GLU A 292 -10.89 -33.75 0.21
CA GLU A 292 -11.74 -34.43 1.19
C GLU A 292 -12.03 -33.59 2.45
N ASN A 293 -11.09 -32.71 2.83
CA ASN A 293 -11.08 -31.90 4.04
C ASN A 293 -11.79 -30.55 3.92
N GLY A 294 -12.21 -30.14 2.72
CA GLY A 294 -12.83 -28.83 2.53
C GLY A 294 -12.82 -28.25 1.13
N VAL A 295 -13.22 -26.97 1.09
CA VAL A 295 -13.21 -26.11 -0.10
C VAL A 295 -12.29 -24.93 0.15
N TYR A 296 -11.46 -24.59 -0.83
CA TYR A 296 -10.39 -23.60 -0.74
C TYR A 296 -10.48 -22.62 -1.89
N TYR A 297 -9.95 -21.42 -1.68
CA TYR A 297 -9.90 -20.39 -2.70
C TYR A 297 -8.59 -19.61 -2.62
N TYR A 298 -8.26 -18.91 -3.70
CA TYR A 298 -7.13 -17.98 -3.73
C TYR A 298 -7.60 -16.54 -3.49
N ASP A 299 -7.05 -15.88 -2.46
CA ASP A 299 -7.23 -14.44 -2.23
C ASP A 299 -6.15 -13.69 -3.01
N LEU A 300 -6.57 -12.97 -4.05
CA LEU A 300 -5.66 -12.27 -4.96
C LEU A 300 -4.97 -11.06 -4.31
N GLU A 301 -5.63 -10.40 -3.36
CA GLU A 301 -5.11 -9.20 -2.72
C GLU A 301 -4.06 -9.56 -1.67
N GLU A 302 -4.34 -10.58 -0.85
CA GLU A 302 -3.37 -11.10 0.13
C GLU A 302 -2.35 -12.06 -0.50
N LYS A 303 -2.61 -12.54 -1.72
CA LYS A 303 -1.78 -13.50 -2.48
C LYS A 303 -1.59 -14.82 -1.75
N GLU A 304 -2.63 -15.28 -1.06
CA GLU A 304 -2.61 -16.46 -0.22
C GLU A 304 -3.81 -17.37 -0.50
N ALA A 305 -3.57 -18.66 -0.35
CA ALA A 305 -4.61 -19.68 -0.37
C ALA A 305 -5.33 -19.69 0.98
N LYS A 306 -6.66 -19.78 0.94
CA LYS A 306 -7.53 -19.74 2.12
C LYS A 306 -8.57 -20.84 2.07
N LYS A 307 -8.92 -21.35 3.24
CA LYS A 307 -10.01 -22.32 3.39
C LYS A 307 -11.35 -21.59 3.53
N ALA A 308 -12.33 -21.97 2.71
CA ALA A 308 -13.69 -21.44 2.76
C ALA A 308 -14.58 -22.23 3.73
N MET A 309 -14.34 -23.55 3.86
CA MET A 309 -15.07 -24.44 4.76
C MET A 309 -14.32 -25.76 5.02
N ASP A 310 -14.59 -26.36 6.18
CA ASP A 310 -13.99 -27.62 6.67
C ASP A 310 -14.72 -28.89 6.21
N SER A 311 -15.58 -28.79 5.21
CA SER A 311 -16.25 -29.93 4.60
C SER A 311 -16.37 -29.73 3.09
N ASN A 312 -16.45 -30.85 2.35
CA ASN A 312 -16.68 -30.83 0.91
C ASN A 312 -18.16 -31.16 0.62
N PRO A 313 -19.03 -30.15 0.41
CA PRO A 313 -20.43 -30.37 0.12
C PRO A 313 -20.67 -30.87 -1.31
N PHE A 314 -19.66 -30.83 -2.19
CA PHE A 314 -19.77 -31.19 -3.59
C PHE A 314 -19.59 -32.70 -3.83
N LYS A 315 -19.26 -33.48 -2.80
CA LYS A 315 -19.16 -34.94 -2.90
C LYS A 315 -20.51 -35.53 -3.37
N GLY A 316 -20.49 -36.25 -4.49
CA GLY A 316 -21.69 -36.84 -5.11
C GLY A 316 -22.51 -35.87 -5.98
N TYR A 317 -22.05 -34.64 -6.20
CA TYR A 317 -22.65 -33.74 -7.17
C TYR A 317 -21.90 -33.81 -8.51
N LYS A 318 -22.63 -33.72 -9.62
CA LYS A 318 -22.07 -33.58 -10.97
C LYS A 318 -22.06 -32.12 -11.37
N LYS A 319 -20.98 -31.65 -11.98
CA LYS A 319 -20.86 -30.30 -12.54
C LYS A 319 -21.66 -30.21 -13.84
N GLU A 320 -22.44 -29.15 -13.98
CA GLU A 320 -23.29 -28.87 -15.15
C GLU A 320 -22.77 -27.64 -15.91
N ASP A 321 -23.17 -27.50 -17.18
CA ASP A 321 -22.62 -26.49 -18.12
C ASP A 321 -22.73 -25.03 -17.66
N ASN A 322 -23.71 -24.71 -16.80
CA ASN A 322 -23.90 -23.34 -16.28
C ASN A 322 -23.24 -23.11 -14.91
N GLY A 323 -22.17 -23.84 -14.59
CA GLY A 323 -21.35 -23.61 -13.38
C GLY A 323 -22.01 -23.99 -12.05
N TYR A 324 -23.16 -24.68 -12.09
CA TYR A 324 -23.79 -25.27 -10.91
C TYR A 324 -23.55 -26.78 -10.83
N PHE A 325 -23.88 -27.35 -9.69
CA PHE A 325 -23.62 -28.73 -9.34
C PHE A 325 -24.93 -29.37 -8.90
N TYR A 326 -25.24 -30.56 -9.40
CA TYR A 326 -26.51 -31.23 -9.16
C TYR A 326 -26.31 -32.68 -8.71
N ASN A 327 -27.10 -33.13 -7.73
CA ASN A 327 -27.07 -34.50 -7.20
C ASN A 327 -28.45 -35.17 -7.22
N GLU A 328 -29.26 -34.89 -8.25
CA GLU A 328 -30.63 -35.43 -8.42
C GLU A 328 -31.68 -34.89 -7.46
N LYS A 329 -31.28 -34.17 -6.41
CA LYS A 329 -32.19 -33.58 -5.42
C LYS A 329 -31.92 -32.11 -5.15
N ASN A 330 -30.65 -31.75 -5.00
CA ASN A 330 -30.23 -30.42 -4.59
C ASN A 330 -29.29 -29.81 -5.63
N ILE A 331 -29.23 -28.48 -5.63
CA ILE A 331 -28.34 -27.71 -6.47
C ILE A 331 -27.38 -26.92 -5.59
N LEU A 332 -26.09 -27.06 -5.86
CA LEU A 332 -25.04 -26.18 -5.35
C LEU A 332 -24.62 -25.21 -6.44
N PHE A 333 -24.49 -23.93 -6.12
CA PHE A 333 -24.07 -22.91 -7.07
C PHE A 333 -23.25 -21.81 -6.39
N PHE A 334 -22.51 -21.06 -7.21
CA PHE A 334 -21.70 -19.93 -6.77
C PHE A 334 -22.44 -18.62 -7.00
N ARG A 335 -22.35 -17.70 -6.02
CA ARG A 335 -22.93 -16.36 -6.12
C ARG A 335 -21.88 -15.29 -5.86
N PRO A 336 -21.37 -14.60 -6.90
CA PRO A 336 -20.45 -13.48 -6.74
C PRO A 336 -21.17 -12.25 -6.18
N ARG A 337 -20.47 -11.47 -5.36
CA ARG A 337 -20.99 -10.29 -4.67
C ARG A 337 -19.91 -9.24 -4.58
N THR A 338 -20.20 -8.05 -5.08
CA THR A 338 -19.35 -6.88 -4.85
C THR A 338 -19.75 -6.17 -3.55
N HIS A 339 -18.77 -5.84 -2.72
CA HIS A 339 -18.95 -5.05 -1.51
C HIS A 339 -18.64 -3.58 -1.79
N ILE A 340 -19.60 -2.70 -1.49
CA ILE A 340 -19.47 -1.25 -1.71
C ILE A 340 -19.76 -0.53 -0.40
N ALA A 341 -18.84 0.30 0.06
CA ALA A 341 -19.11 1.21 1.17
C ALA A 341 -19.69 2.52 0.65
N ARG A 342 -20.71 3.03 1.36
CA ARG A 342 -21.40 4.29 1.08
C ARG A 342 -21.21 5.33 2.18
N GLY A 343 -20.13 5.20 2.96
CA GLY A 343 -19.84 6.07 4.11
C GLY A 343 -19.30 7.44 3.71
N ARG A 344 -19.28 8.39 4.65
CA ARG A 344 -18.66 9.72 4.44
C ARG A 344 -17.13 9.65 4.32
N ARG A 345 -16.48 8.66 4.94
CA ARG A 345 -15.02 8.47 4.94
C ARG A 345 -14.50 7.62 3.80
N PHE A 346 -15.31 6.68 3.30
CA PHE A 346 -14.93 5.80 2.20
C PHE A 346 -16.15 5.55 1.32
N LYS A 347 -16.01 5.86 0.03
CA LYS A 347 -16.99 5.60 -1.02
C LYS A 347 -16.32 4.77 -2.10
N GLY A 348 -16.92 3.64 -2.45
CA GLY A 348 -16.41 2.77 -3.50
C GLY A 348 -16.37 1.30 -3.11
N LYS A 349 -15.81 0.48 -4.00
CA LYS A 349 -15.64 -0.96 -3.80
C LYS A 349 -14.66 -1.20 -2.65
N THR A 350 -15.07 -2.00 -1.66
CA THR A 350 -14.26 -2.37 -0.50
C THR A 350 -13.80 -3.83 -0.54
N GLY A 351 -14.34 -4.60 -1.47
CA GLY A 351 -14.01 -6.01 -1.62
C GLY A 351 -15.02 -6.71 -2.50
N TYR A 352 -14.88 -8.02 -2.54
CA TYR A 352 -15.77 -8.92 -3.24
C TYR A 352 -15.79 -10.26 -2.53
N SER A 353 -16.82 -11.05 -2.79
CA SER A 353 -16.98 -12.37 -2.19
C SER A 353 -17.70 -13.30 -3.14
N THR A 354 -17.32 -14.58 -3.15
CA THR A 354 -18.15 -15.62 -3.74
C THR A 354 -18.79 -16.43 -2.62
N GLU A 355 -20.11 -16.49 -2.62
CA GLU A 355 -20.90 -17.33 -1.72
C GLU A 355 -21.11 -18.70 -2.37
N ILE A 356 -20.96 -19.77 -1.58
CA ILE A 356 -21.33 -21.13 -1.96
C ILE A 356 -22.72 -21.39 -1.40
N CYS A 357 -23.68 -21.61 -2.30
CA CYS A 357 -25.09 -21.64 -1.98
C CYS A 357 -25.72 -22.99 -2.28
N LEU A 358 -26.67 -23.42 -1.45
CA LEU A 358 -27.44 -24.65 -1.57
C LEU A 358 -28.92 -24.34 -1.79
N LEU A 359 -29.47 -24.88 -2.86
CA LEU A 359 -30.90 -24.96 -3.14
C LEU A 359 -31.38 -26.40 -2.93
N LYS A 360 -32.33 -26.59 -2.01
CA LYS A 360 -32.85 -27.91 -1.67
C LYS A 360 -34.05 -28.25 -2.54
N ASN A 361 -34.16 -29.51 -2.97
CA ASN A 361 -35.31 -30.03 -3.73
C ASN A 361 -35.63 -29.19 -4.98
N THR A 362 -34.61 -28.83 -5.77
CA THR A 362 -34.78 -27.98 -6.95
C THR A 362 -34.22 -28.68 -8.17
N SER A 363 -35.02 -28.74 -9.23
CA SER A 363 -34.60 -29.33 -10.50
C SER A 363 -33.75 -28.34 -11.33
N PRO A 364 -32.91 -28.84 -12.25
CA PRO A 364 -32.15 -27.99 -13.18
C PRO A 364 -33.01 -27.03 -14.02
N ALA A 365 -34.21 -27.45 -14.41
CA ALA A 365 -35.13 -26.63 -15.19
C ALA A 365 -35.69 -25.45 -14.37
N GLU A 366 -36.09 -25.71 -13.14
CA GLU A 366 -36.52 -24.67 -12.19
C GLU A 366 -35.37 -23.69 -11.93
N PHE A 367 -34.17 -24.18 -11.61
CA PHE A 367 -33.01 -23.32 -11.36
C PHE A 367 -32.68 -22.42 -12.56
N LYS A 368 -32.71 -22.95 -13.79
CA LYS A 368 -32.54 -22.17 -15.02
C LYS A 368 -33.59 -21.07 -15.14
N ASN A 369 -34.84 -21.34 -14.77
CA ASN A 369 -35.91 -20.34 -14.76
C ASN A 369 -35.68 -19.25 -13.70
N ILE A 370 -35.29 -19.62 -12.47
CA ILE A 370 -35.03 -18.66 -11.39
C ILE A 370 -33.87 -17.72 -11.76
N ILE A 371 -32.78 -18.25 -12.35
CA ILE A 371 -31.66 -17.42 -12.84
C ILE A 371 -32.12 -16.47 -13.95
N LYS A 372 -32.87 -16.97 -14.95
CA LYS A 372 -33.37 -16.15 -16.07
C LYS A 372 -34.24 -14.99 -15.58
N GLN A 373 -35.09 -15.24 -14.59
CA GLN A 373 -35.98 -14.24 -14.00
C GLN A 373 -35.25 -13.32 -13.00
N LYS A 374 -33.98 -13.59 -12.68
CA LYS A 374 -33.19 -12.91 -11.64
C LYS A 374 -33.92 -12.89 -10.28
N ALA A 375 -34.71 -13.92 -10.01
CA ALA A 375 -35.70 -13.94 -8.92
C ALA A 375 -35.16 -14.46 -7.57
N LEU A 376 -33.88 -14.88 -7.49
CA LEU A 376 -33.29 -15.47 -6.28
C LEU A 376 -33.33 -14.53 -5.06
N SER A 377 -34.30 -14.74 -4.18
CA SER A 377 -34.36 -14.13 -2.85
C SER A 377 -33.37 -14.82 -1.90
N SER A 378 -32.82 -14.09 -0.92
CA SER A 378 -31.92 -14.67 0.09
C SER A 378 -32.58 -15.72 0.99
N GLU A 379 -33.92 -15.80 0.98
CA GLU A 379 -34.69 -16.76 1.76
C GLU A 379 -34.84 -18.13 1.06
N GLU A 380 -34.56 -18.20 -0.24
CA GLU A 380 -34.78 -19.41 -1.06
C GLU A 380 -33.60 -20.39 -1.02
N TYR A 381 -32.42 -19.94 -0.61
CA TYR A 381 -31.19 -20.74 -0.60
C TYR A 381 -30.40 -20.57 0.69
N GLU A 382 -29.62 -21.58 1.03
CA GLU A 382 -28.75 -21.60 2.20
C GLU A 382 -27.31 -21.26 1.79
N VAL A 383 -26.67 -20.30 2.46
CA VAL A 383 -25.24 -20.00 2.24
C VAL A 383 -24.41 -20.94 3.11
N LEU A 384 -23.70 -21.87 2.48
CA LEU A 384 -22.86 -22.85 3.18
C LEU A 384 -21.49 -22.27 3.55
N ALA A 385 -20.90 -21.47 2.66
CA ALA A 385 -19.60 -20.84 2.89
C ALA A 385 -19.42 -19.58 2.04
N LYS A 386 -18.35 -18.83 2.34
CA LYS A 386 -18.04 -17.57 1.68
C LYS A 386 -16.54 -17.37 1.54
N ALA A 387 -16.07 -17.25 0.31
CA ALA A 387 -14.75 -16.69 0.02
C ALA A 387 -14.85 -15.17 0.01
N LYS A 388 -13.92 -14.47 0.69
CA LYS A 388 -13.96 -13.01 0.78
C LYS A 388 -12.57 -12.41 0.61
N THR A 389 -12.47 -11.55 -0.38
CA THR A 389 -11.28 -10.74 -0.65
C THR A 389 -11.62 -9.27 -0.41
N SER A 390 -10.69 -8.52 0.19
CA SER A 390 -10.87 -7.09 0.39
C SER A 390 -9.85 -6.27 -0.35
N THR A 391 -10.36 -5.30 -1.11
CA THR A 391 -9.58 -4.36 -1.91
C THR A 391 -9.16 -3.12 -1.13
N VAL A 392 -9.55 -2.99 0.15
CA VAL A 392 -9.12 -1.86 0.97
C VAL A 392 -7.74 -2.19 1.49
N SER A 393 -6.75 -1.37 1.10
CA SER A 393 -5.38 -1.48 1.56
C SER A 393 -5.32 -1.61 3.08
N PHE A 394 -4.41 -2.47 3.56
CA PHE A 394 -4.08 -2.55 4.99
C PHE A 394 -3.80 -1.14 5.55
N TRP A 395 -3.09 -0.31 4.80
CA TRP A 395 -2.80 1.07 5.21
C TRP A 395 -4.08 1.88 5.36
N ASP A 396 -5.04 1.83 4.45
CA ASP A 396 -6.29 2.58 4.59
C ASP A 396 -7.14 2.13 5.78
N ARG A 397 -7.05 0.85 6.16
CA ARG A 397 -7.72 0.31 7.35
C ARG A 397 -7.07 0.77 8.66
N TYR A 398 -5.74 0.81 8.69
CA TYR A 398 -4.98 1.02 9.92
C TYR A 398 -4.25 2.37 9.99
N PHE A 399 -4.36 3.23 8.98
CA PHE A 399 -3.65 4.52 8.91
C PHE A 399 -3.93 5.37 10.15
N ALA A 400 -5.19 5.41 10.61
CA ALA A 400 -5.54 6.13 11.82
C ALA A 400 -4.87 5.56 13.08
N VAL A 401 -4.72 4.24 13.15
CA VAL A 401 -4.04 3.54 14.26
C VAL A 401 -2.54 3.80 14.18
N LEU A 402 -1.93 3.68 12.99
CA LEU A 402 -0.53 4.00 12.74
C LEU A 402 -0.23 5.46 13.09
N LEU A 403 -1.07 6.40 12.66
CA LEU A 403 -0.94 7.81 12.99
C LEU A 403 -0.99 8.03 14.51
N LEU A 404 -1.87 7.32 15.22
CA LEU A 404 -1.96 7.37 16.67
C LEU A 404 -0.70 6.79 17.33
N ILE A 405 -0.13 5.70 16.79
CA ILE A 405 1.14 5.14 17.24
C ILE A 405 2.29 6.11 16.99
N ILE A 406 2.37 6.74 15.82
CA ILE A 406 3.38 7.74 15.49
C ILE A 406 3.28 8.94 16.42
N LEU A 407 2.08 9.48 16.64
CA LEU A 407 1.86 10.62 17.55
C LEU A 407 2.21 10.28 19.00
N THR A 408 1.87 9.07 19.47
CA THR A 408 2.23 8.65 20.83
C THR A 408 3.74 8.41 20.99
N SER A 409 4.38 7.78 20.00
CA SER A 409 5.84 7.61 19.95
C SER A 409 6.58 8.93 19.89
N LEU A 410 6.16 9.87 19.04
CA LEU A 410 6.76 11.21 18.94
C LEU A 410 6.61 11.97 20.26
N SER A 411 5.44 11.90 20.90
CA SER A 411 5.20 12.47 22.23
C SER A 411 6.12 11.86 23.29
N TYR A 412 6.34 10.54 23.24
CA TYR A 412 7.26 9.84 24.12
C TYR A 412 8.72 10.28 23.90
N ILE A 413 9.18 10.35 22.65
CA ILE A 413 10.52 10.80 22.27
C ILE A 413 10.77 12.24 22.71
N ILE A 414 9.81 13.15 22.46
CA ILE A 414 9.90 14.55 22.93
C ILE A 414 10.04 14.60 24.45
N ARG A 415 9.24 13.81 25.18
CA ARG A 415 9.35 13.72 26.65
C ARG A 415 10.70 13.15 27.09
N PHE A 416 11.23 12.16 26.38
CA PHE A 416 12.54 11.57 26.66
C PHE A 416 13.67 12.57 26.47
N ILE A 417 13.68 13.31 25.35
CA ILE A 417 14.65 14.37 25.07
C ILE A 417 14.58 15.46 26.14
N PHE A 418 13.37 15.89 26.51
CA PHE A 418 13.19 16.90 27.54
C PHE A 418 13.71 16.45 28.91
N ARG A 419 13.59 15.15 29.23
CA ARG A 419 14.18 14.56 30.44
C ARG A 419 15.71 14.51 30.36
N ARG A 420 16.26 13.98 29.26
CA ARG A 420 17.71 13.77 29.09
C ARG A 420 18.52 15.07 29.12
N TYR A 421 17.98 16.14 28.53
CA TYR A 421 18.64 17.45 28.47
C TYR A 421 18.11 18.45 29.51
N ASN A 422 17.33 17.98 30.49
CA ASN A 422 16.71 18.79 31.54
C ASN A 422 16.01 20.06 31.03
N ILE A 423 15.29 19.95 29.91
CA ILE A 423 14.62 21.07 29.25
C ILE A 423 13.31 21.40 29.98
N THR A 424 13.03 22.69 30.14
CA THR A 424 11.81 23.20 30.79
C THR A 424 11.20 24.33 29.98
N ILE A 425 9.86 24.36 29.90
CA ILE A 425 9.10 25.46 29.27
C ILE A 425 8.45 26.23 30.41
N ASP A 426 9.03 27.39 30.75
CA ASP A 426 8.44 28.33 31.73
C ASP A 426 7.25 29.07 31.11
N PRO A 427 6.26 29.50 31.91
CA PRO A 427 5.10 30.25 31.39
C PRO A 427 5.45 31.67 30.89
N PHE A 428 6.64 32.17 31.24
CA PHE A 428 7.17 33.46 30.80
C PHE A 428 8.68 33.38 30.54
N LEU A 429 9.19 34.37 29.84
CA LEU A 429 10.60 34.68 29.63
C LEU A 429 10.83 36.10 30.17
N LEU A 430 11.96 36.31 30.84
CA LEU A 430 12.38 37.62 31.33
C LEU A 430 13.44 38.17 30.38
N ASP A 431 13.11 39.29 29.75
CA ASP A 431 14.02 40.13 28.96
C ASP A 431 14.35 41.38 29.78
N GLU A 432 15.39 42.15 29.43
CA GLU A 432 15.90 43.28 30.24
C GLU A 432 14.83 44.26 30.75
N ASN A 433 13.81 44.55 29.94
CA ASN A 433 12.74 45.50 30.28
C ASN A 433 11.34 44.88 30.35
N TYR A 434 11.20 43.61 29.97
CA TYR A 434 9.89 43.00 29.72
C TYR A 434 9.78 41.59 30.30
N LEU A 435 8.61 41.30 30.89
CA LEU A 435 8.12 39.95 31.09
C LEU A 435 7.31 39.55 29.86
N ARG A 436 7.80 38.56 29.11
CA ARG A 436 7.14 38.03 27.91
C ARG A 436 6.49 36.70 28.21
N ILE A 437 5.21 36.54 27.88
CA ILE A 437 4.53 35.25 28.02
C ILE A 437 5.10 34.26 27.01
N ASN A 438 5.51 33.09 27.48
CA ASN A 438 6.10 32.05 26.66
C ASN A 438 4.96 31.22 26.02
N ASN A 439 4.21 31.85 25.12
CA ASN A 439 3.15 31.24 24.32
C ASN A 439 3.23 31.68 22.84
N LEU A 440 2.36 31.11 21.99
CA LEU A 440 2.27 31.45 20.55
C LEU A 440 2.13 32.96 20.27
N VAL A 441 1.43 33.68 21.15
CA VAL A 441 1.17 35.12 20.99
C VAL A 441 2.36 35.96 21.48
N GLY A 442 3.05 35.51 22.52
CA GLY A 442 4.27 36.17 23.00
C GLY A 442 4.05 37.55 23.61
N LYS A 443 2.89 37.80 24.23
CA LYS A 443 2.51 39.13 24.79
C LYS A 443 3.54 39.61 25.81
N ARG A 444 3.88 40.91 25.76
CA ARG A 444 4.91 41.56 26.59
C ARG A 444 4.28 42.48 27.63
N TYR A 445 4.87 42.52 28.82
CA TYR A 445 4.53 43.40 29.93
C TYR A 445 5.79 44.12 30.38
N LEU A 446 5.77 45.44 30.46
CA LEU A 446 6.90 46.23 31.00
C LEU A 446 7.07 45.90 32.47
N ILE A 447 8.29 45.54 32.89
CA ILE A 447 8.57 45.15 34.29
C ILE A 447 8.20 46.29 35.25
N THR A 448 8.47 47.53 34.87
CA THR A 448 8.16 48.74 35.65
C THR A 448 6.66 48.97 35.89
N ASP A 449 5.81 48.48 34.98
CA ASP A 449 4.35 48.57 35.05
C ASP A 449 3.72 47.37 35.77
N ILE A 450 4.49 46.33 36.11
CA ILE A 450 3.97 45.20 36.88
C ILE A 450 3.83 45.60 38.35
N GLN A 451 2.62 45.53 38.88
CA GLN A 451 2.34 45.71 40.30
C GLN A 451 2.64 44.43 41.08
N LYS A 452 2.12 43.29 40.60
CA LYS A 452 2.36 41.95 41.15
C LYS A 452 2.01 40.85 40.15
N VAL A 453 2.57 39.67 40.35
CA VAL A 453 2.19 38.43 39.66
C VAL A 453 1.49 37.50 40.63
N VAL A 454 0.28 37.06 40.29
CA VAL A 454 -0.55 36.18 41.12
C VAL A 454 -0.52 34.77 40.55
N PHE A 455 -0.12 33.80 41.36
CA PHE A 455 -0.25 32.37 41.06
C PHE A 455 -1.45 31.79 41.79
N THR A 456 -2.31 31.07 41.09
CA THR A 456 -3.49 30.40 41.66
C THR A 456 -3.42 28.90 41.42
N ILE A 457 -3.67 28.11 42.46
CA ILE A 457 -3.79 26.65 42.35
C ILE A 457 -5.27 26.28 42.47
N HIS A 458 -5.82 25.59 41.46
CA HIS A 458 -7.19 25.09 41.49
C HIS A 458 -7.22 23.58 41.71
N LYS A 459 -8.09 23.14 42.62
CA LYS A 459 -8.30 21.75 43.02
C LYS A 459 -9.77 21.36 42.83
N GLU A 460 -10.15 21.08 41.58
CA GLU A 460 -11.48 20.53 41.25
C GLU A 460 -11.34 19.06 40.82
N LYS A 461 -11.26 18.78 39.50
CA LYS A 461 -11.10 17.42 38.94
C LYS A 461 -9.66 17.09 38.51
N ASN A 462 -8.83 18.10 38.28
CA ASN A 462 -7.41 17.98 37.93
C ASN A 462 -6.65 19.16 38.57
N ILE A 463 -5.47 18.88 39.13
CA ILE A 463 -4.60 19.93 39.69
C ILE A 463 -4.12 20.82 38.54
N SER A 464 -4.44 22.11 38.59
CA SER A 464 -4.01 23.08 37.58
C SER A 464 -3.50 24.37 38.22
N GLY A 465 -2.34 24.83 37.75
CA GLY A 465 -1.78 26.12 38.12
C GLY A 465 -2.16 27.18 37.09
N LYS A 466 -2.47 28.38 37.57
CA LYS A 466 -2.67 29.57 36.75
C LYS A 466 -1.76 30.70 37.24
N MET A 467 -1.35 31.55 36.31
CA MET A 467 -0.56 32.76 36.54
C MET A 467 -1.29 33.95 35.94
N ARG A 468 -1.35 35.06 36.67
CA ARG A 468 -1.95 36.31 36.22
C ARG A 468 -1.04 37.48 36.56
N ILE A 469 -0.91 38.44 35.65
CA ILE A 469 -0.09 39.63 35.83
C ILE A 469 -1.02 40.79 36.16
N VAL A 470 -0.79 41.48 37.26
CA VAL A 470 -1.51 42.69 37.66
C VAL A 470 -0.64 43.89 37.33
N SER A 471 -1.10 44.72 36.41
CA SER A 471 -0.37 45.92 35.96
C SER A 471 -0.89 47.16 36.71
N LYS A 472 -0.02 48.15 36.92
CA LYS A 472 -0.37 49.42 37.58
C LYS A 472 -1.33 50.25 36.72
N SER A 473 -1.14 50.22 35.39
CA SER A 473 -1.90 51.07 34.46
C SER A 473 -3.06 50.35 33.74
N LYS A 474 -2.94 49.05 33.46
CA LYS A 474 -3.83 48.31 32.53
C LYS A 474 -4.66 47.20 33.18
N GLY A 475 -4.71 47.15 34.51
CA GLY A 475 -5.44 46.11 35.24
C GLY A 475 -4.79 44.72 35.10
N SER A 476 -5.62 43.67 35.23
CA SER A 476 -5.14 42.29 35.27
C SER A 476 -5.13 41.60 33.91
N SER A 477 -4.11 40.78 33.65
CA SER A 477 -4.03 39.94 32.46
C SER A 477 -5.06 38.79 32.47
N PRO A 478 -5.28 38.13 31.31
CA PRO A 478 -5.84 36.78 31.30
C PRO A 478 -4.99 35.81 32.13
N SER A 479 -5.59 34.71 32.58
CA SER A 479 -4.87 33.66 33.29
C SER A 479 -4.09 32.76 32.33
N TYR A 480 -2.80 32.60 32.57
CA TYR A 480 -1.89 31.72 31.83
C TYR A 480 -1.68 30.40 32.58
N SER A 481 -1.60 29.28 31.87
CA SER A 481 -1.43 27.97 32.51
C SER A 481 -0.01 27.76 33.01
N VAL A 482 0.12 27.27 34.25
CA VAL A 482 1.37 26.81 34.85
C VAL A 482 1.29 25.30 35.03
N LYS A 483 2.30 24.60 34.52
CA LYS A 483 2.36 23.13 34.56
C LYS A 483 3.66 22.68 35.20
N SER A 484 3.57 21.66 36.05
CA SER A 484 4.70 20.91 36.60
C SER A 484 4.94 19.62 35.82
N ARG A 485 6.16 19.07 35.92
CA ARG A 485 6.51 17.78 35.29
C ARG A 485 5.69 16.61 35.84
N LYS A 486 5.38 16.61 37.15
CA LYS A 486 4.49 15.65 37.81
C LYS A 486 3.14 16.32 38.08
N LYS A 487 2.03 15.61 37.87
CA LYS A 487 0.67 16.08 38.18
C LYS A 487 0.34 15.96 39.69
N THR A 488 1.27 16.35 40.56
CA THR A 488 1.08 16.36 42.00
C THR A 488 1.07 17.80 42.51
N GLU A 489 0.33 18.04 43.59
CA GLU A 489 0.21 19.36 44.23
C GLU A 489 1.58 19.86 44.70
N THR A 490 2.35 18.98 45.32
CA THR A 490 3.72 19.25 45.78
C THR A 490 4.64 19.69 44.65
N ALA A 491 4.63 19.00 43.51
CA ALA A 491 5.47 19.33 42.37
C ALA A 491 5.04 20.63 41.67
N LEU A 492 3.75 20.96 41.70
CA LEU A 492 3.25 22.24 41.20
C LEU A 492 3.63 23.39 42.12
N LEU A 493 3.57 23.18 43.44
CA LEU A 493 3.97 24.17 44.44
C LEU A 493 5.47 24.45 44.37
N GLU A 494 6.31 23.40 44.29
CA GLU A 494 7.76 23.54 44.06
C GLU A 494 8.06 24.31 42.78
N ARG A 495 7.30 24.05 41.71
CA ARG A 495 7.44 24.77 40.46
C ARG A 495 7.03 26.24 40.58
N ILE A 496 5.99 26.57 41.32
CA ILE A 496 5.58 27.96 41.55
C ILE A 496 6.62 28.69 42.39
N LYS A 497 7.22 28.04 43.40
CA LYS A 497 8.34 28.62 44.17
C LYS A 497 9.57 28.90 43.29
N ASP A 498 9.89 27.98 42.38
CA ASP A 498 10.95 28.17 41.37
C ASP A 498 10.68 29.40 40.49
N LEU A 499 9.42 29.59 40.06
CA LEU A 499 8.99 30.75 39.28
C LEU A 499 8.96 32.06 40.07
N GLN A 500 8.60 32.01 41.35
CA GLN A 500 8.59 33.14 42.26
C GLN A 500 10.00 33.72 42.44
N LEU A 501 10.98 32.88 42.73
CA LEU A 501 12.39 33.31 42.91
C LEU A 501 12.92 34.08 41.68
N LEU A 502 12.51 33.66 40.47
CA LEU A 502 12.92 34.33 39.24
C LEU A 502 12.30 35.72 39.09
N LEU A 503 11.03 35.88 39.47
CA LEU A 503 10.34 37.17 39.42
C LEU A 503 10.89 38.12 40.49
N GLU A 504 11.11 37.62 41.70
CA GLU A 504 11.66 38.39 42.82
C GLU A 504 13.10 38.83 42.53
N SER A 505 13.90 38.03 41.80
CA SER A 505 15.24 38.45 41.35
C SER A 505 15.23 39.68 40.43
N GLN A 506 14.07 40.03 39.87
CA GLN A 506 13.85 41.23 39.05
C GLN A 506 12.99 42.29 39.78
N ASN A 507 12.91 42.22 41.11
CA ASN A 507 12.10 43.11 41.96
C ASN A 507 10.59 43.09 41.65
N ILE A 508 10.07 41.99 41.07
CA ILE A 508 8.63 41.83 40.80
C ILE A 508 7.98 41.16 42.01
N LYS A 509 6.96 41.81 42.60
CA LYS A 509 6.18 41.24 43.72
C LYS A 509 5.35 40.03 43.26
N VAL A 510 5.29 38.99 44.08
CA VAL A 510 4.54 37.75 43.80
C VAL A 510 3.55 37.46 44.91
N GLU A 511 2.36 36.98 44.54
CA GLU A 511 1.31 36.52 45.44
C GLU A 511 0.89 35.10 45.05
N ILE A 512 0.66 34.23 46.03
CA ILE A 512 0.27 32.83 45.81
C ILE A 512 -1.06 32.57 46.52
N ASP A 513 -2.09 32.32 45.72
CA ASP A 513 -3.44 31.98 46.17
C ASP A 513 -3.69 30.47 46.04
N THR A 514 -3.76 29.78 47.18
CA THR A 514 -4.29 28.41 47.25
C THR A 514 -5.80 28.47 47.47
N GLN A 515 -6.58 28.45 46.39
CA GLN A 515 -8.04 28.40 46.50
C GLN A 515 -8.53 26.94 46.52
N ILE A 516 -9.02 26.50 47.70
CA ILE A 516 -9.89 25.32 47.81
C ILE A 516 -11.32 25.81 47.60
N LEU A 517 -11.84 25.71 46.38
CA LEU A 517 -13.25 26.01 46.11
C LEU A 517 -14.11 24.80 46.51
N ASN A 518 -14.63 24.79 47.74
CA ASN A 518 -15.77 23.95 48.10
C ASN A 518 -17.02 24.61 47.50
N HIS A 519 -17.61 23.98 46.48
CA HIS A 519 -18.77 24.52 45.80
C HIS A 519 -19.98 24.57 46.76
N LYS A 520 -20.43 25.77 47.14
CA LYS A 520 -21.81 25.97 47.61
C LYS A 520 -22.74 25.63 46.44
N GLN A 521 -23.67 24.71 46.67
CA GLN A 521 -24.80 24.47 45.77
C GLN A 521 -25.71 25.71 45.80
N THR A 522 -25.96 26.29 44.63
CA THR A 522 -27.03 27.28 44.44
C THR A 522 -28.29 26.52 43.97
N PRO A 523 -29.51 26.89 44.43
CA PRO A 523 -30.71 26.13 44.12
C PRO A 523 -31.08 26.23 42.64
N ILE A 524 -31.46 25.10 42.06
CA ILE A 524 -32.00 25.01 40.70
C ILE A 524 -33.35 25.73 40.67
N LYS A 525 -33.43 26.83 39.91
CA LYS A 525 -34.71 27.40 39.48
C LYS A 525 -35.39 26.43 38.51
N THR A 526 -36.64 26.13 38.81
CA THR A 526 -37.61 25.38 38.03
C THR A 526 -37.72 25.92 36.60
N ALA A 527 -37.61 25.03 35.61
CA ALA A 527 -38.05 25.26 34.24
C ALA A 527 -38.88 24.06 33.76
N THR A 528 -40.05 24.40 33.21
CA THR A 528 -41.20 23.59 32.81
C THR A 528 -40.86 22.49 31.78
N PRO A 529 -41.57 21.34 31.75
CA PRO A 529 -41.16 20.18 30.98
C PRO A 529 -41.61 20.27 29.53
N ASN A 530 -40.69 20.05 28.59
CA ASN A 530 -41.04 19.87 27.18
C ASN A 530 -40.81 18.41 26.76
N LYS A 531 -41.91 17.74 26.42
CA LYS A 531 -42.00 16.36 25.93
C LYS A 531 -41.10 16.17 24.70
N ARG A 532 -40.19 15.19 24.73
CA ARG A 532 -39.75 14.48 23.51
C ARG A 532 -39.36 13.04 23.83
N LYS A 533 -39.94 12.15 23.02
CA LYS A 533 -40.05 10.69 23.14
C LYS A 533 -38.72 9.96 23.32
N LYS A 534 -38.64 9.10 24.34
CA LYS A 534 -37.67 7.99 24.44
C LYS A 534 -37.98 6.96 23.35
N LYS A 535 -37.02 6.69 22.46
CA LYS A 535 -36.92 5.40 21.75
C LYS A 535 -35.83 4.58 22.45
N THR A 536 -36.28 3.51 23.08
CA THR A 536 -35.50 2.46 23.73
C THR A 536 -34.67 1.73 22.67
N PHE A 537 -33.36 1.62 22.88
CA PHE A 537 -32.54 0.61 22.19
C PHE A 537 -32.01 -0.34 23.25
N ASN A 538 -32.50 -1.57 23.16
CA ASN A 538 -32.13 -2.71 23.97
C ASN A 538 -30.68 -3.11 23.62
N LYS A 539 -29.84 -3.30 24.64
CA LYS A 539 -28.47 -3.80 24.47
C LYS A 539 -28.27 -4.96 25.45
N ASN A 540 -28.65 -6.16 25.02
CA ASN A 540 -28.29 -7.40 25.69
C ASN A 540 -27.60 -8.35 24.69
N TYR A 541 -26.64 -9.10 25.23
CA TYR A 541 -25.93 -10.26 24.69
C TYR A 541 -24.75 -9.99 23.75
N PHE A 542 -23.51 -10.10 24.25
CA PHE A 542 -22.78 -11.37 24.37
C PHE A 542 -21.40 -11.12 25.01
N THR A 543 -21.20 -11.66 26.21
CA THR A 543 -19.89 -11.90 26.82
C THR A 543 -19.53 -13.35 26.56
N TYR A 544 -18.41 -13.61 25.90
CA TYR A 544 -17.76 -14.92 25.91
C TYR A 544 -16.43 -14.81 26.67
N PRO A 545 -16.10 -15.76 27.56
CA PRO A 545 -14.85 -15.78 28.29
C PRO A 545 -13.73 -16.41 27.45
N ILE A 546 -12.53 -15.87 27.65
CA ILE A 546 -11.25 -16.41 27.20
C ILE A 546 -10.93 -17.63 28.05
N GLN A 547 -10.64 -18.77 27.43
CA GLN A 547 -9.97 -19.89 28.08
C GLN A 547 -8.65 -20.17 27.36
N THR A 548 -7.60 -20.16 28.17
CA THR A 548 -6.22 -20.57 27.89
C THR A 548 -6.12 -22.09 27.78
N LEU A 549 -5.57 -22.57 26.66
CA LEU A 549 -4.47 -23.54 26.55
C LEU A 549 -4.02 -23.61 25.09
#